data_AF-A0A8S3TCQ7-F1
#
_entry.id   AF-A0A8S3TCQ7-F1
#
_cell.length_a   1.000
_cell.length_b   1.000
_cell.length_c   1.000
_cell.angle_alpha   90.00
_cell.angle_beta   90.00
_cell.angle_gamma   90.00
#
_symmetry.space_group_name_H-M   'P 1'
#
loop_
_entity.id
_entity.type
_entity.pdbx_description
1 polymer ?
#
loop_
_entity_poly.entity_id
_entity_poly.type
_entity_poly.pdbx_seq_one_letter_code
_entity_poly.pdbx_strand_id
1 'polypeptide(L)'
;MDGEMYYGLKKGPDGKYSYSVEREKRTVGERNCSKRCKKCLLFNENERLAIFHSFWNNMNWDQKKVFVISMVDKTEAKQKKAENSRRKYSFKYFLKKNGHRVLVCKKMFLSTLAIGERTLYDWLMKSGNGIPEKPNQRSSIWKCKCQRILEIVKDLLRTNFYQL
;
A
#
# COMPACT_ATOMS: atom_id res chain seq x y z
N MET A 1 14.87 3.96 15.50
CA MET A 1 15.30 2.79 14.70
C MET A 1 14.40 2.75 13.49
N ASP A 2 14.99 2.99 12.33
CA ASP A 2 14.31 3.49 11.14
C ASP A 2 14.05 2.37 10.15
N GLY A 3 13.09 2.55 9.25
CA GLY A 3 12.87 1.61 8.15
C GLY A 3 14.07 1.56 7.20
N GLU A 4 14.30 0.42 6.56
CA GLU A 4 15.39 0.27 5.59
C GLU A 4 15.21 1.16 4.34
N MET A 5 16.32 1.55 3.74
CA MET A 5 16.33 2.32 2.49
C MET A 5 15.75 1.49 1.35
N TYR A 6 15.02 2.11 0.43
CA TYR A 6 14.54 1.43 -0.77
C TYR A 6 14.63 2.33 -2.00
N TYR A 7 14.97 1.74 -3.13
CA TYR A 7 15.03 2.46 -4.40
C TYR A 7 13.62 2.67 -4.96
N GLY A 8 13.31 3.90 -5.34
CA GLY A 8 12.10 4.31 -6.04
C GLY A 8 12.28 4.28 -7.55
N LEU A 9 11.17 4.09 -8.26
CA LEU A 9 11.14 4.05 -9.72
C LEU A 9 11.21 5.45 -10.33
N LYS A 10 12.11 5.69 -11.28
CA LYS A 10 12.22 6.93 -12.08
C LYS A 10 12.24 6.60 -13.56
N LYS A 11 11.61 7.46 -14.35
CA LYS A 11 11.67 7.39 -15.81
C LYS A 11 12.94 8.11 -16.26
N GLY A 12 13.84 7.39 -16.90
CA GLY A 12 15.03 7.93 -17.53
C GLY A 12 14.69 8.74 -18.78
N PRO A 13 15.64 9.56 -19.27
CA PRO A 13 15.48 10.30 -20.52
C PRO A 13 15.28 9.37 -21.74
N ASP A 14 15.74 8.13 -21.66
CA ASP A 14 15.52 7.05 -22.65
C ASP A 14 14.11 6.43 -22.59
N GLY A 15 13.25 6.94 -21.70
CA GLY A 15 11.90 6.45 -21.50
C GLY A 15 11.80 5.17 -20.67
N LYS A 16 12.91 4.57 -20.23
CA LYS A 16 12.92 3.35 -19.41
C LYS A 16 12.72 3.67 -17.94
N TYR A 17 12.13 2.73 -17.21
CA TYR A 17 11.93 2.83 -15.77
C TYR A 17 13.00 2.06 -15.01
N SER A 18 13.84 2.79 -14.25
CA SER A 18 14.86 2.21 -13.37
C SER A 18 14.54 2.51 -11.89
N TYR A 19 14.97 1.61 -11.00
CA TYR A 19 14.92 1.79 -9.54
C TYR A 19 16.20 2.49 -9.08
N SER A 20 16.31 3.80 -9.35
CA SER A 20 17.55 4.55 -9.07
C SER A 20 17.38 5.70 -8.09
N VAL A 21 16.16 6.00 -7.65
CA VAL A 21 15.92 7.10 -6.71
C VAL A 21 16.01 6.56 -5.30
N GLU A 22 17.09 6.87 -4.60
CA GLU A 22 17.17 6.62 -3.17
C GLU A 22 16.03 7.36 -2.47
N ARG A 23 15.24 6.63 -1.68
CA ARG A 23 14.21 7.21 -0.84
C ARG A 23 14.67 7.15 0.59
N GLU A 24 14.48 8.27 1.29
CA GLU A 24 14.76 8.39 2.71
C GLU A 24 14.08 7.27 3.49
N LYS A 25 14.78 6.82 4.53
CA LYS A 25 14.30 5.85 5.48
C LYS A 25 12.97 6.33 6.05
N ARG A 26 11.99 5.42 6.10
CA ARG A 26 10.71 5.75 6.73
C ARG A 26 10.91 5.82 8.23
N THR A 27 10.31 6.82 8.85
CA THR A 27 10.26 6.97 10.30
C THR A 27 8.81 7.05 10.74
N VAL A 28 8.55 6.70 12.00
CA VAL A 28 7.23 6.91 12.60
C VAL A 28 6.96 8.41 12.61
N GLY A 29 5.87 8.81 11.96
CA GLY A 29 5.49 10.22 11.91
C GLY A 29 4.97 10.71 13.26
N GLU A 30 5.00 12.02 13.47
CA GLU A 30 4.49 12.63 14.70
C GLU A 30 3.01 12.31 14.95
N ARG A 31 2.63 12.38 16.23
CA ARG A 31 1.24 12.19 16.65
C ARG A 31 0.40 13.42 16.34
N ASN A 32 -0.19 13.45 15.15
CA ASN A 32 -1.15 14.49 14.76
C ASN A 32 -2.60 14.01 14.90
N CYS A 33 -3.05 13.79 16.13
CA CYS A 33 -4.43 13.39 16.42
C CYS A 33 -5.30 14.60 16.81
N SER A 34 -6.57 14.61 16.41
CA SER A 34 -7.53 15.57 16.99
C SER A 34 -7.71 15.29 18.48
N LYS A 35 -7.92 16.33 19.30
CA LYS A 35 -8.22 16.24 20.75
C LYS A 35 -9.36 15.26 21.08
N ARG A 36 -10.26 14.99 20.12
CA ARG A 36 -11.37 14.03 20.27
C ARG A 36 -10.93 12.56 20.18
N CYS A 37 -9.71 12.24 19.71
CA CYS A 37 -9.25 10.85 19.60
C CYS A 37 -8.71 10.29 20.92
N LYS A 38 -9.61 10.01 21.88
CA LYS A 38 -9.23 9.43 23.17
C LYS A 38 -8.51 8.07 23.03
N LYS A 39 -8.97 7.22 22.11
CA LYS A 39 -8.39 5.88 21.87
C LYS A 39 -6.97 5.92 21.27
N CYS A 40 -6.62 7.01 20.57
CA CYS A 40 -5.26 7.19 20.06
C CYS A 40 -4.23 7.34 21.19
N LEU A 41 -4.64 7.88 22.34
CA LEU A 41 -3.78 8.08 23.51
C LEU A 41 -3.41 6.76 24.20
N LEU A 42 -4.14 5.68 23.91
CA LEU A 42 -3.82 4.36 24.44
C LEU A 42 -2.49 3.85 23.91
N PHE A 43 -1.99 4.34 22.78
CA PHE A 43 -0.70 3.94 22.24
C PHE A 43 0.39 4.89 22.75
N ASN A 44 1.41 4.36 23.42
CA ASN A 44 2.63 5.12 23.71
C ASN A 44 3.58 5.10 22.49
N GLU A 45 4.69 5.83 22.53
CA GLU A 45 5.59 5.92 21.38
C GLU A 45 6.33 4.61 21.11
N ASN A 46 6.72 3.89 22.16
CA ASN A 46 7.39 2.59 22.04
C ASN A 46 6.50 1.54 21.37
N GLU A 47 5.21 1.52 21.68
CA GLU A 47 4.22 0.65 21.05
C GLU A 47 4.04 1.00 19.57
N ARG A 48 4.02 2.29 19.22
CA ARG A 48 3.96 2.74 17.82
C ARG A 48 5.21 2.31 17.06
N LEU A 49 6.39 2.47 17.65
CA LEU A 49 7.66 2.02 17.09
C LEU A 49 7.70 0.51 16.91
N ALA A 50 7.20 -0.27 17.87
CA ALA A 50 7.14 -1.73 17.76
C ALA A 50 6.23 -2.18 16.61
N ILE A 51 5.06 -1.53 16.45
CA ILE A 51 4.16 -1.78 15.32
C ILE A 51 4.85 -1.42 14.00
N PHE A 52 5.51 -0.26 13.93
CA PHE A 52 6.23 0.18 12.75
C PHE A 52 7.33 -0.79 12.35
N HIS A 53 8.15 -1.23 13.31
CA HIS A 53 9.23 -2.18 13.09
C HIS A 53 8.69 -3.51 12.58
N SER A 54 7.70 -4.08 13.27
CA SER A 54 7.05 -5.32 12.85
C SER A 54 6.49 -5.21 11.43
N PHE A 55 5.90 -4.06 11.09
CA PHE A 55 5.35 -3.82 9.76
C PHE A 55 6.42 -3.69 8.67
N TRP A 56 7.51 -2.96 8.90
CA TRP A 56 8.51 -2.71 7.86
C TRP A 56 9.54 -3.82 7.71
N ASN A 57 9.98 -4.42 8.81
CA ASN A 57 11.11 -5.33 8.84
C ASN A 57 10.69 -6.81 8.81
N ASN A 58 9.49 -7.13 9.33
CA ASN A 58 9.03 -8.53 9.44
C ASN A 58 8.00 -8.91 8.35
N MET A 59 7.72 -8.02 7.40
CA MET A 59 6.72 -8.24 6.35
C MET A 59 7.21 -7.82 4.96
N ASN A 60 6.93 -8.65 3.97
CA ASN A 60 7.08 -8.28 2.56
C ASN A 60 5.93 -7.37 2.08
N TRP A 61 6.00 -6.84 0.85
CA TRP A 61 5.00 -5.90 0.33
C TRP A 61 3.57 -6.47 0.26
N ASP A 62 3.41 -7.74 -0.09
CA ASP A 62 2.09 -8.37 -0.18
C ASP A 62 1.50 -8.61 1.22
N GLN A 63 2.33 -9.05 2.17
CA GLN A 63 1.96 -9.18 3.59
C GLN A 63 1.59 -7.82 4.18
N LYS A 64 2.33 -6.75 3.86
CA LYS A 64 2.01 -5.37 4.25
C LYS A 64 0.63 -4.96 3.75
N LYS A 65 0.31 -5.29 2.49
CA LYS A 65 -1.01 -5.00 1.89
C LYS A 65 -2.11 -5.77 2.62
N VAL A 66 -1.95 -7.08 2.84
CA VAL A 66 -2.92 -7.92 3.57
C VAL A 66 -3.11 -7.41 5.00
N PHE A 67 -2.02 -7.06 5.68
CA PHE A 67 -2.05 -6.48 7.03
C PHE A 67 -2.91 -5.20 7.06
N VAL A 68 -2.65 -4.25 6.15
CA VAL A 68 -3.43 -3.01 6.09
C VAL A 68 -4.90 -3.27 5.81
N ILE A 69 -5.23 -4.17 4.87
CA ILE A 69 -6.62 -4.54 4.57
C ILE A 69 -7.30 -5.14 5.81
N SER A 70 -6.62 -6.04 6.53
CA SER A 70 -7.16 -6.68 7.75
C SER A 70 -7.38 -5.71 8.91
N MET A 71 -6.66 -4.58 8.92
CA MET A 71 -6.72 -3.56 9.96
C MET A 71 -7.69 -2.42 9.63
N VAL A 72 -8.40 -2.49 8.50
CA VAL A 72 -9.35 -1.46 8.07
C VAL A 72 -10.70 -2.08 7.74
N ASP A 73 -11.75 -1.60 8.43
CA ASP A 73 -13.12 -1.97 8.07
C ASP A 73 -13.64 -0.99 7.03
N LYS A 74 -14.01 -1.51 5.87
CA LYS A 74 -14.69 -0.78 4.79
C LYS A 74 -16.19 -0.98 4.92
N THR A 75 -16.94 0.11 5.06
CA THR A 75 -18.40 0.09 5.08
C THR A 75 -18.96 0.95 3.96
N GLU A 76 -19.94 0.43 3.24
CA GLU A 76 -20.70 1.21 2.27
C GLU A 76 -21.56 2.27 2.97
N ALA A 77 -21.73 3.42 2.33
CA ALA A 77 -22.58 4.47 2.87
C ALA A 77 -24.05 4.00 2.87
N LYS A 78 -24.59 3.70 4.06
CA LYS A 78 -25.97 3.18 4.24
C LYS A 78 -27.08 4.08 3.68
N GLN A 79 -26.84 5.38 3.53
CA GLN A 79 -27.80 6.32 2.96
C GLN A 79 -27.12 7.35 2.07
N LYS A 80 -27.58 7.44 0.81
CA LYS A 80 -27.25 8.54 -0.09
C LYS A 80 -28.13 9.73 0.31
N LYS A 81 -27.65 10.60 1.20
CA LYS A 81 -28.34 11.87 1.52
C LYS A 81 -28.49 12.79 0.30
N ALA A 82 -27.67 12.56 -0.73
CA ALA A 82 -27.75 13.22 -2.02
C ALA A 82 -27.55 12.18 -3.12
N GLU A 83 -28.33 12.30 -4.19
CA GLU A 83 -28.37 11.39 -5.34
C GLU A 83 -26.98 11.20 -5.98
N ASN A 84 -26.12 12.24 -5.89
CA ASN A 84 -24.76 12.29 -6.39
C ASN A 84 -23.66 12.42 -5.31
N SER A 85 -23.78 11.70 -4.18
CA SER A 85 -22.66 11.65 -3.22
C SER A 85 -21.41 11.02 -3.86
N ARG A 86 -20.33 11.80 -3.98
CA ARG A 86 -19.00 11.31 -4.42
C ARG A 86 -18.39 10.27 -3.47
N ARG A 87 -18.81 10.24 -2.20
CA ARG A 87 -18.28 9.32 -1.18
C ARG A 87 -19.07 8.02 -1.15
N LYS A 88 -18.50 6.98 -1.75
CA LYS A 88 -19.10 5.62 -1.78
C LYS A 88 -18.85 4.82 -0.51
N TYR A 89 -17.66 4.97 0.09
CA TYR A 89 -17.20 4.15 1.20
C TYR A 89 -16.81 5.00 2.42
N SER A 90 -16.93 4.38 3.60
CA SER A 90 -16.35 4.85 4.85
C SER A 90 -15.38 3.81 5.39
N PHE A 91 -14.34 4.28 6.08
CA PHE A 91 -13.26 3.43 6.58
C PHE A 91 -13.08 3.66 8.07
N LYS A 92 -12.97 2.58 8.84
CA LYS A 92 -12.55 2.57 10.24
C LYS A 92 -11.17 1.94 10.34
N TYR A 93 -10.26 2.60 11.05
CA TYR A 93 -8.84 2.22 11.12
C TYR A 93 -8.52 1.64 12.49
N PHE A 94 -7.74 0.56 12.52
CA PHE A 94 -7.40 -0.13 13.75
C PHE A 94 -5.90 -0.37 13.85
N LEU A 95 -5.37 -0.34 15.08
CA LEU A 95 -4.02 -0.81 15.38
C LEU A 95 -4.10 -1.93 16.43
N LYS A 96 -3.15 -2.86 16.37
CA LYS A 96 -3.12 -3.99 17.31
C LYS A 96 -2.46 -3.56 18.62
N LYS A 97 -3.11 -3.82 19.74
CA LYS A 97 -2.57 -3.66 21.09
C LYS A 97 -2.97 -4.86 21.93
N ASN A 98 -1.99 -5.52 22.56
CA ASN A 98 -2.20 -6.71 23.39
C ASN A 98 -3.07 -7.79 22.71
N GLY A 99 -2.84 -8.03 21.41
CA GLY A 99 -3.63 -9.01 20.65
C GLY A 99 -4.93 -8.47 20.04
N HIS A 100 -5.46 -7.34 20.53
CA HIS A 100 -6.77 -6.81 20.13
C HIS A 100 -6.67 -5.63 19.14
N ARG A 101 -7.71 -5.47 18.31
CA ARG A 101 -7.86 -4.33 17.40
C ARG A 101 -8.44 -3.13 18.13
N VAL A 102 -7.67 -2.05 18.23
CA VAL A 102 -8.11 -0.79 18.85
C VAL A 102 -8.39 0.24 17.75
N LEU A 103 -9.58 0.82 17.77
CA LEU A 103 -9.99 1.86 16.82
C LEU A 103 -9.15 3.13 17.02
N VAL A 104 -8.52 3.61 15.95
CA VAL A 104 -7.73 4.84 15.91
C VAL A 104 -8.21 5.76 14.80
N CYS A 105 -7.79 7.03 14.85
CA CYS A 105 -8.03 7.94 13.73
C CYS A 105 -7.11 7.61 12.53
N LYS A 106 -7.53 8.02 11.34
CA LYS A 106 -6.76 7.83 10.10
C LYS A 106 -5.33 8.39 10.19
N LYS A 107 -5.18 9.59 10.76
CA LYS A 107 -3.87 10.24 10.90
C LYS A 107 -2.90 9.40 11.73
N MET A 108 -3.37 8.85 12.86
CA MET A 108 -2.58 7.96 13.72
C MET A 108 -2.16 6.68 12.99
N PHE A 109 -3.08 6.09 12.21
CA PHE A 109 -2.78 4.89 11.44
C PHE A 109 -1.71 5.16 10.37
N LEU A 110 -1.86 6.25 9.60
CA LEU A 110 -0.91 6.65 8.57
C LEU A 110 0.46 7.03 9.13
N SER A 111 0.51 7.79 10.23
CA SER A 111 1.77 8.21 10.85
C SER A 111 2.51 7.04 11.50
N THR A 112 1.78 6.12 12.13
CA THR A 112 2.38 4.95 12.79
C THR A 112 2.94 3.95 11.78
N LEU A 113 2.27 3.72 10.64
CA LEU A 113 2.80 2.83 9.59
C LEU A 113 3.72 3.56 8.60
N ALA A 114 3.80 4.89 8.67
CA ALA A 114 4.45 5.77 7.70
C ALA A 114 4.03 5.49 6.25
N ILE A 115 2.73 5.29 6.01
CA ILE A 115 2.17 5.03 4.68
C ILE A 115 1.49 6.30 4.14
N GLY A 116 1.59 6.54 2.84
CA GLY A 116 0.88 7.63 2.18
C GLY A 116 -0.61 7.32 2.00
N GLU A 117 -1.46 8.33 2.12
CA GLU A 117 -2.90 8.21 1.97
C GLU A 117 -3.31 7.56 0.63
N ARG A 118 -2.65 7.93 -0.47
CA ARG A 118 -2.90 7.35 -1.79
C ARG A 118 -2.63 5.85 -1.82
N THR A 119 -1.50 5.41 -1.27
CA THR A 119 -1.14 3.98 -1.20
C THR A 119 -2.16 3.18 -0.41
N LEU A 120 -2.59 3.72 0.74
CA LEU A 120 -3.67 3.14 1.54
C LEU A 120 -4.96 2.97 0.72
N TYR A 121 -5.41 4.03 0.04
CA TYR A 121 -6.60 3.95 -0.81
C TYR A 121 -6.45 2.94 -1.95
N ASP A 122 -5.31 2.94 -2.65
CA ASP A 122 -5.05 2.00 -3.74
C ASP A 122 -5.13 0.55 -3.25
N TRP A 123 -4.61 0.26 -2.05
CA TRP A 123 -4.67 -1.07 -1.46
C TRP A 123 -6.10 -1.48 -1.08
N LEU A 124 -6.87 -0.58 -0.47
CA LEU A 124 -8.25 -0.84 -0.01
C LEU A 124 -9.26 -0.93 -1.15
N MET A 125 -9.01 -0.23 -2.27
CA MET A 125 -9.92 -0.28 -3.42
C MET A 125 -9.65 -1.50 -4.29
N LYS A 126 -8.38 -1.91 -4.42
CA LYS A 126 -7.99 -3.11 -5.19
C LYS A 126 -8.24 -4.43 -4.47
N SER A 127 -8.61 -4.42 -3.19
CA SER A 127 -8.87 -5.64 -2.42
C SER A 127 -10.27 -6.22 -2.61
N GLY A 128 -11.17 -5.50 -3.29
CA GLY A 128 -12.59 -5.85 -3.39
C GLY A 128 -12.97 -6.75 -4.57
N ASN A 129 -12.08 -6.95 -5.54
CA ASN A 129 -12.43 -7.67 -6.75
C ASN A 129 -11.45 -8.83 -6.94
N GLY A 130 -11.91 -10.07 -6.69
CA GLY A 130 -11.27 -11.30 -7.19
C GLY A 130 -11.30 -11.42 -8.72
N ILE A 131 -11.61 -10.32 -9.42
CA ILE A 131 -11.54 -10.14 -10.86
C ILE A 131 -10.50 -9.04 -11.08
N PRO A 132 -9.41 -9.30 -11.83
CA PRO A 132 -8.49 -8.23 -12.20
C PRO A 132 -9.27 -7.15 -12.96
N GLU A 133 -9.47 -6.00 -12.33
CA GLU A 133 -10.07 -4.84 -13.01
C GLU A 133 -9.20 -4.51 -14.22
N LYS A 134 -9.84 -4.34 -15.39
CA LYS A 134 -9.15 -3.89 -16.60
C LYS A 134 -8.41 -2.58 -16.27
N PRO A 135 -7.12 -2.45 -16.65
CA PRO A 135 -6.35 -1.26 -16.34
C PRO A 135 -7.07 -0.02 -16.88
N ASN A 136 -7.36 0.93 -15.99
CA ASN A 136 -8.00 2.20 -16.32
C ASN A 136 -7.18 2.93 -17.41
N GLN A 137 -7.83 3.45 -18.45
CA GLN A 137 -7.20 4.03 -19.65
C GLN A 137 -6.25 5.21 -19.39
N ARG A 138 -6.20 5.76 -18.16
CA ARG A 138 -5.13 6.68 -17.70
C ARG A 138 -3.78 6.00 -17.41
N SER A 139 -3.68 4.67 -17.56
CA SER A 139 -2.47 3.87 -17.40
C SER A 139 -1.76 3.54 -18.71
N SER A 140 -2.12 4.19 -19.82
CA SER A 140 -1.48 4.04 -21.14
C SER A 140 0.03 4.35 -21.16
N ILE A 141 0.59 4.89 -20.08
CA ILE A 141 2.04 5.09 -19.91
C ILE A 141 2.76 3.81 -19.44
N TRP A 142 2.04 2.80 -18.93
CA TRP A 142 2.61 1.52 -18.45
C TRP A 142 2.47 0.36 -19.43
N LYS A 143 2.27 0.65 -20.72
CA LYS A 143 2.30 -0.39 -21.77
C LYS A 143 3.69 -1.01 -22.00
N CYS A 144 4.74 -0.53 -21.35
CA CYS A 144 6.12 -0.91 -21.67
C CYS A 144 6.84 -1.83 -20.65
N LYS A 145 6.18 -2.77 -19.94
CA LYS A 145 6.94 -3.65 -19.00
C LYS A 145 6.62 -5.14 -18.89
N CYS A 146 5.92 -5.80 -19.81
CA CYS A 146 5.86 -7.28 -19.79
C CYS A 146 5.94 -8.02 -21.14
N GLN A 147 5.98 -7.33 -22.29
CA GLN A 147 6.06 -8.05 -23.58
C GLN A 147 7.45 -8.66 -23.86
N ARG A 148 8.53 -8.08 -23.33
CA ARG A 148 9.89 -8.45 -23.76
C ARG A 148 10.49 -9.66 -23.05
N ILE A 149 10.04 -10.01 -21.84
CA ILE A 149 10.52 -11.23 -21.15
C ILE A 149 9.81 -12.48 -21.71
N LEU A 150 8.53 -12.36 -22.09
CA LEU A 150 7.79 -13.45 -22.75
C LEU A 150 8.29 -13.75 -24.16
N GLU A 151 8.86 -12.76 -24.87
CA GLU A 151 9.49 -12.98 -26.19
C GLU A 151 10.86 -13.65 -26.05
N ILE A 152 11.71 -13.22 -25.10
CA ILE A 152 13.04 -13.82 -24.87
C ILE A 152 12.94 -15.30 -24.44
N VAL A 153 11.98 -15.66 -23.59
CA VAL A 153 11.80 -17.05 -23.14
C VAL A 153 11.22 -17.92 -24.27
N LYS A 154 10.44 -17.35 -25.19
CA LYS A 154 9.93 -18.07 -26.36
C LYS A 154 11.00 -18.31 -27.42
N ASP A 155 11.95 -17.39 -27.59
CA ASP A 155 13.05 -17.55 -28.56
C ASP A 155 14.08 -18.60 -28.09
N LEU A 156 14.34 -18.72 -26.78
CA LEU A 156 15.24 -19.74 -26.22
C LEU A 156 14.66 -21.17 -26.22
N LEU A 157 13.33 -21.32 -26.29
CA LEU A 157 12.68 -22.63 -26.44
C LEU A 157 12.50 -23.06 -27.90
N ARG A 158 12.79 -22.17 -28.87
CA ARG A 158 12.66 -22.47 -30.30
C ARG A 158 13.98 -22.92 -30.95
N THR A 159 15.12 -22.59 -30.35
CA THR A 159 16.45 -22.96 -30.85
C THR A 159 16.95 -24.33 -30.37
N ASN A 160 16.24 -25.00 -29.44
CA ASN A 160 16.61 -26.33 -28.94
C ASN A 160 15.79 -27.49 -29.55
N PHE A 161 15.14 -27.27 -30.69
CA PHE A 161 14.33 -28.28 -31.39
C PHE A 161 14.76 -28.54 -32.85
N TYR A 162 15.92 -28.03 -33.27
CA TYR A 162 16.53 -28.29 -34.58
C TYR A 162 18.03 -28.66 -34.46
N GLN A 163 18.32 -29.66 -33.62
CA GLN A 163 19.58 -30.41 -33.66
C GLN A 163 19.26 -31.88 -33.39
N LEU A 164 18.69 -32.52 -34.41
CA LEU A 164 18.89 -33.92 -34.75
C LEU A 164 19.45 -33.94 -36.17
#